data_AF-M7MJE7-F1
#
_entry.id   AF-M7MJE7-F1
#
_cell.length_a   1.000
_cell.length_b   1.000
_cell.length_c   1.000
_cell.angle_alpha   90.00
_cell.angle_beta   90.00
_cell.angle_gamma   90.00
#
_symmetry.space_group_name_H-M   'P 1'
#
loop_
_entity.id
_entity.type
_entity.pdbx_description
1 polymer ?
#
loop_
_entity_poly.entity_id
_entity_poly.type
_entity_poly.pdbx_seq_one_letter_code
_entity_poly.pdbx_strand_id
1 'polypeptide(L)' 'MCRIDPKLHEQEVKKIGCSTVVMRGRNYKGYIHVQEENLKQENDFEHWIELALDFNEQLTSKGK' A
#
# COMPACT_ATOMS: atom_id res chain seq x y z
N MET A 1 -6.51 -0.22 4.95
CA MET A 1 -5.94 -1.09 3.89
C MET A 1 -5.67 -0.24 2.66
N CYS A 2 -4.47 -0.33 2.08
CA CYS A 2 -4.08 0.41 0.88
C CYS A 2 -3.60 -0.55 -0.21
N ARG A 3 -3.86 -0.20 -1.48
CA ARG A 3 -3.31 -0.88 -2.66
C ARG A 3 -2.14 -0.05 -3.19
N ILE A 4 -1.00 -0.69 -3.40
CA ILE A 4 0.23 -0.05 -3.84
C ILE A 4 0.86 -0.85 -4.98
N ASP A 5 1.93 -0.31 -5.59
CA ASP A 5 2.74 -1.07 -6.54
C ASP A 5 3.28 -2.36 -5.89
N PRO A 6 2.99 -3.55 -6.45
CA PRO A 6 3.55 -4.81 -5.97
C PRO A 6 5.08 -4.83 -5.85
N LYS A 7 5.80 -3.98 -6.60
CA LYS A 7 7.26 -3.83 -6.50
C LYS A 7 7.70 -3.20 -5.19
N LEU A 8 6.90 -2.29 -4.63
CA LEU A 8 7.18 -1.61 -3.36
C LEU A 8 6.71 -2.42 -2.15
N HIS A 9 5.88 -3.45 -2.37
CA HIS A 9 5.27 -4.26 -1.30
C HIS A 9 6.25 -4.76 -0.24
N GLU A 10 7.37 -5.35 -0.67
CA GLU A 10 8.34 -5.96 0.27
C GLU A 10 9.08 -4.93 1.12
N GLN A 11 9.18 -3.69 0.63
CA GLN A 11 9.75 -2.57 1.39
C GLN A 11 8.71 -2.01 2.36
N GLU A 12 7.52 -1.66 1.85
CA GLU A 12 6.49 -0.98 2.62
C GLU A 12 5.91 -1.88 3.73
N VAL A 13 5.83 -3.20 3.51
CA VAL A 13 5.34 -4.13 4.54
C VAL A 13 6.31 -4.29 5.73
N LYS A 14 7.59 -3.93 5.57
CA LYS A 14 8.57 -3.97 6.67
C LYS A 14 8.46 -2.78 7.61
N LYS A 15 7.72 -1.74 7.22
CA LYS A 15 7.45 -0.59 8.09
C LYS A 15 6.67 -1.06 9.33
N ILE A 16 6.90 -0.39 10.45
CA ILE A 16 6.22 -0.68 11.70
C ILE A 16 4.70 -0.56 11.46
N GLY A 17 3.92 -1.44 12.08
CA GLY A 17 2.45 -1.49 11.96
C GLY A 17 1.91 -1.75 10.55
N CYS A 18 2.75 -2.21 9.62
CA CYS A 18 2.34 -2.63 8.28
C CYS A 18 2.36 -4.16 8.16
N SER A 19 1.38 -4.71 7.46
CA SER A 19 1.30 -6.16 7.22
C SER A 19 0.68 -6.48 5.86
N THR A 20 1.03 -7.63 5.29
CA THR A 20 0.42 -8.08 4.03
C THR A 20 -1.03 -8.46 4.27
N VAL A 21 -1.94 -8.01 3.41
CA VAL A 21 -3.33 -8.42 3.50
C VAL A 21 -3.44 -9.91 3.16
N VAL A 22 -4.11 -10.66 4.04
CA VAL A 22 -4.42 -12.08 3.84
C VAL A 22 -5.90 -12.21 3.54
N MET A 23 -6.28 -12.62 2.33
CA MET A 23 -7.66 -12.97 2.01
C MET A 23 -7.76 -14.47 1.75
N ARG A 24 -8.68 -15.14 2.45
CA ARG A 24 -8.93 -16.59 2.31
C ARG A 24 -7.65 -17.44 2.42
N GLY A 25 -6.75 -17.09 3.35
CA GLY A 25 -5.50 -17.80 3.59
C GLY A 25 -4.40 -17.56 2.55
N ARG A 26 -4.58 -16.62 1.61
CA ARG A 26 -3.55 -16.24 0.63
C ARG A 26 -3.05 -14.83 0.91
N ASN A 27 -1.74 -14.63 0.81
CA ASN A 27 -1.09 -13.33 0.92
C ASN A 27 -1.26 -12.55 -0.39
N TYR A 28 -1.83 -11.34 -0.32
CA TYR A 28 -2.05 -10.49 -1.48
C TYR A 28 -0.92 -9.47 -1.62
N LYS A 29 0.04 -9.76 -2.49
CA LYS A 29 1.11 -8.82 -2.85
C LYS A 29 0.51 -7.59 -3.53
N GLY A 30 0.95 -6.40 -3.12
CA GLY A 30 0.38 -5.10 -3.52
C GLY A 30 -0.75 -4.60 -2.61
N TYR A 31 -1.12 -5.34 -1.57
CA TYR A 31 -2.12 -4.92 -0.59
C TYR A 31 -1.54 -4.92 0.82
N ILE A 32 -1.55 -3.75 1.45
CA ILE A 32 -0.99 -3.53 2.78
C ILE A 32 -2.08 -3.11 3.76
N HIS A 33 -2.08 -3.74 4.93
CA HIS A 33 -2.82 -3.31 6.10
C HIS A 33 -1.92 -2.44 6.97
N VAL A 34 -2.31 -1.18 7.15
CA VAL A 34 -1.62 -0.21 8.00
C VAL A 34 -2.45 -0.04 9.26
N GLN A 35 -1.80 -0.15 10.42
CA GLN A 35 -2.41 0.10 11.72
C GLN A 35 -2.78 1.57 11.89
N GLU A 36 -3.87 1.84 12.61
CA GLU A 36 -4.42 3.20 12.78
C GLU A 36 -3.43 4.12 13.49
N GLU A 37 -2.61 3.59 14.40
CA GLU A 37 -1.57 4.32 15.12
C GLU A 37 -0.57 4.98 14.16
N ASN A 38 -0.34 4.38 13.00
CA ASN A 38 0.61 4.84 11.98
C ASN A 38 -0.07 5.64 10.86
N LEU A 39 -1.33 6.05 11.07
CA LEU A 39 -2.07 6.97 10.20
C LEU A 39 -2.44 8.27 10.92
N LYS A 40 -1.95 8.47 12.15
CA LYS A 40 -2.29 9.65 12.97
C LYS A 40 -1.59 10.93 12.52
N GLN A 41 -0.44 10.81 11.86
CA GLN A 41 0.26 11.95 11.28
C GLN A 41 -0.22 12.18 9.85
N GLU A 42 -0.44 13.44 9.50
CA GLU A 42 -0.86 13.83 8.15
C GLU A 42 0.11 13.32 7.08
N ASN A 43 1.42 13.47 7.31
CA ASN A 43 2.46 13.00 6.39
C ASN A 43 2.42 11.47 6.18
N ASP A 44 2.14 10.70 7.24
CA ASP A 44 2.05 9.24 7.11
C ASP A 44 0.82 8.87 6.28
N PHE A 45 -0.31 9.53 6.52
CA PHE A 45 -1.54 9.32 5.77
C PHE A 45 -1.39 9.72 4.29
N GLU A 46 -0.77 10.87 4.02
CA GLU A 46 -0.49 11.36 2.67
C GLU A 46 0.41 10.40 1.91
N HIS A 47 1.50 9.90 2.52
CA HIS A 47 2.37 8.88 1.92
C HIS A 47 1.60 7.66 1.40
N TRP A 48 0.65 7.14 2.18
CA TRP A 48 -0.15 5.99 1.75
C TRP A 48 -1.15 6.34 0.64
N ILE A 49 -1.67 7.57 0.62
CA ILE A 49 -2.54 8.06 -0.45
C ILE A 49 -1.73 8.19 -1.75
N GLU A 50 -0.57 8.84 -1.70
CA GLU A 50 0.31 9.04 -2.85
C GLU A 50 0.70 7.70 -3.49
N LEU A 51 1.13 6.73 -2.68
CA LEU A 51 1.46 5.39 -3.18
C LEU A 51 0.30 4.72 -3.94
N ALA A 52 -0.94 4.96 -3.51
CA ALA A 52 -2.12 4.42 -4.19
C ALA A 52 -2.42 5.17 -5.50
N LEU A 53 -2.32 6.50 -5.48
CA LEU A 53 -2.55 7.34 -6.64
C LEU A 53 -1.50 7.11 -7.73
N ASP A 54 -0.22 7.04 -7.37
CA ASP A 54 0.89 6.74 -8.26
C ASP A 54 0.68 5.39 -8.96
N PHE A 55 0.24 4.39 -8.20
CA PHE A 55 -0.03 3.07 -8.77
C PHE A 55 -1.23 3.11 -9.74
N ASN A 56 -2.28 3.89 -9.44
CA ASN A 56 -3.39 4.08 -10.35
C ASN A 56 -2.97 4.76 -11.66
N GLU A 57 -2.10 5.76 -11.59
CA GLU A 57 -1.55 6.43 -12.78
C GLU A 57 -0.72 5.47 -13.66
N GLN A 58 0.08 4.60 -13.05
CA GLN A 58 0.81 3.58 -13.80
C GLN A 58 -0.10 2.60 -14.55
N LEU A 59 -1.27 2.28 -13.98
CA LEU A 59 -2.25 1.41 -14.62
C LEU A 59 -2.94 2.09 -15.80
N THR A 60 -3.26 3.38 -15.69
CA THR A 60 -3.90 4.14 -16.77
C THR A 60 -2.91 4.50 -17.89
N SER A 61 -1.65 4.78 -17.55
CA SER A 61 -0.59 5.10 -18.51
C SER A 61 -0.17 3.91 -19.38
N LYS A 62 -0.18 2.68 -18.82
CA LYS A 62 0.06 1.45 -19.59
C LYS A 62 -1.07 1.05 -20.54
N GLY A 63 -2.20 1.77 -20.52
CA GLY A 63 -3.36 1.52 -21.37
C GLY A 63 -3.39 2.34 -22.67
N LYS A 64 -2.32 3.07 -23.01
CA LYS A 64 -2.18 3.83 -24.27
C LYS A 64 -1.10 3.24 -25.18
#